data_AF-A0A4R6T9F4-F1
#
_entry.id   AF-A0A4R6T9F4-F1
#
_cell.length_a   1.000
_cell.length_b   1.000
_cell.length_c   1.000
_cell.angle_alpha   90.00
_cell.angle_beta   90.00
_cell.angle_gamma   90.00
#
_symmetry.space_group_name_H-M   'P 1'
#
loop_
_entity.id
_entity.type
_entity.pdbx_description
1 polymer ?
#
loop_
_entity_poly.entity_id
_entity_poly.type
_entity_poly.pdbx_seq_one_letter_code
_entity_poly.pdbx_strand_id
1 'polypeptide(L)'
;MKMLKYSFGLFAMALVFLSSCRDTIEPNVPYTTFDNGAYLRTIARTSTTFNFFDLASSKFALTLEAVDKEDGATVQTVEIRVRHRRLIPGVGLKYTPAQDVLVKTLQSADFKPNDQSRFLRTSFEVTAAEAIKAVGLTNADIDGGDVFEFRLVLNDKFGRRFSSDNVTTNVAGAPFYASPFQYPVNVVCPSDLGGTYTFDHLETFCGKVFSGSTTWTKQSNGVSYTVSDGTFGSWQACYPDTWGSGNVRINDACGRLTMTGTDKYGDSYSMTVLSATPQVLTFEWVNTYGEFGTVAVKSNAGKPWPALK
;
A
#
# COMPACT_ATOMS: atom_id res chain seq x y z
N MET A 1 54.78 -31.61 28.91
CA MET A 1 54.56 -31.25 27.48
C MET A 1 53.12 -31.38 26.97
N LYS A 2 52.22 -32.18 27.59
CA LYS A 2 50.80 -32.24 27.16
C LYS A 2 49.94 -31.05 27.64
N MET A 3 50.19 -30.50 28.84
CA MET A 3 49.43 -29.36 29.37
C MET A 3 49.64 -28.05 28.58
N LEU A 4 50.86 -27.73 28.14
CA LEU A 4 51.10 -26.53 27.30
C LEU A 4 50.34 -26.56 25.96
N LYS A 5 50.12 -27.76 25.38
CA LYS A 5 49.40 -27.89 24.11
C LYS A 5 47.90 -27.61 24.28
N TYR A 6 47.31 -28.03 25.39
CA TYR A 6 45.91 -27.75 25.70
C TYR A 6 45.69 -26.28 26.09
N SER A 7 46.63 -25.68 26.83
CA SER A 7 46.56 -24.25 27.18
C SER A 7 46.71 -23.35 25.95
N PHE A 8 47.59 -23.69 25.00
CA PHE A 8 47.72 -22.94 23.75
C PHE A 8 46.50 -23.09 22.84
N GLY A 9 45.91 -24.29 22.78
CA GLY A 9 44.68 -24.54 22.04
C GLY A 9 43.48 -23.78 22.61
N LEU A 10 43.33 -23.72 23.94
CA LEU A 10 42.26 -22.96 24.60
C LEU A 10 42.43 -21.45 24.43
N PHE A 11 43.67 -20.94 24.46
CA PHE A 11 43.94 -19.51 24.24
C PHE A 11 43.72 -19.10 22.78
N ALA A 12 44.11 -19.94 21.81
CA ALA A 12 43.84 -19.72 20.40
C ALA A 12 42.34 -19.74 20.08
N MET A 13 41.57 -20.63 20.71
CA MET A 13 40.11 -20.69 20.56
C MET A 13 39.41 -19.48 21.20
N ALA A 14 39.89 -18.98 22.34
CA ALA A 14 39.39 -17.75 22.96
C ALA A 14 39.67 -16.50 22.09
N LEU A 15 40.83 -16.43 21.43
CA LEU A 15 41.16 -15.37 20.47
C LEU A 15 40.28 -15.38 19.22
N VAL A 16 39.82 -16.55 18.77
CA VAL A 16 38.86 -16.68 17.65
C VAL A 16 37.45 -16.22 18.06
N PHE A 17 37.01 -16.48 19.30
CA PHE A 17 35.71 -15.98 19.79
C PHE A 17 35.71 -14.49 20.13
N LEU A 18 36.87 -13.91 20.49
CA LEU A 18 37.03 -12.47 20.74
C LEU A 18 37.28 -11.66 19.45
N SER A 19 37.58 -12.34 18.33
CA SER A 19 37.71 -11.74 16.99
C SER A 19 36.46 -11.93 16.14
N SER A 20 35.26 -11.89 16.76
CA SER A 20 34.06 -11.60 16.00
C SER A 20 34.33 -10.33 15.20
N CYS A 21 34.48 -10.47 13.88
CA CYS A 21 34.65 -9.35 12.99
C CYS A 21 33.43 -8.45 13.21
N ARG A 22 33.62 -7.32 13.91
CA ARG A 22 32.76 -6.19 13.63
C ARG A 22 33.08 -5.86 12.19
N ASP A 23 32.13 -6.11 11.30
CA ASP A 23 32.21 -5.70 9.92
C ASP A 23 32.06 -4.18 9.88
N THR A 24 33.07 -3.49 10.41
CA THR A 24 33.30 -2.08 10.17
C THR A 24 34.00 -2.01 8.83
N ILE A 25 33.28 -2.31 7.76
CA ILE A 25 33.55 -1.59 6.52
C ILE A 25 33.03 -0.17 6.77
N GLU A 26 33.68 0.57 7.66
CA GLU A 26 33.83 1.99 7.46
C GLU A 26 34.97 2.08 6.44
N PRO A 27 34.66 2.29 5.14
CA PRO A 27 35.71 2.33 4.15
C PRO A 27 36.70 3.44 4.54
N ASN A 28 37.98 3.11 4.60
CA ASN A 28 39.04 4.09 4.83
C ASN A 28 39.21 4.94 3.55
N VAL A 29 38.29 5.87 3.34
CA VAL A 29 38.37 6.89 2.29
C VAL A 29 38.94 8.14 2.95
N PRO A 30 39.78 8.95 2.30
CA PRO A 30 40.40 10.11 2.92
C PRO A 30 39.35 11.22 3.09
N TYR A 31 38.56 11.13 4.16
CA TYR A 31 37.38 11.98 4.41
C TYR A 31 37.70 13.32 5.10
N THR A 32 38.94 13.59 5.50
CA THR A 32 39.28 14.81 6.27
C THR A 32 39.17 16.09 5.45
N THR A 33 39.16 15.99 4.12
CA THR A 33 39.06 17.13 3.19
C THR A 33 37.76 17.16 2.37
N PHE A 34 36.90 16.15 2.49
CA PHE A 34 35.62 16.09 1.77
C PHE A 34 34.54 16.82 2.55
N ASP A 35 33.73 17.61 1.85
CA ASP A 35 32.51 18.18 2.43
C ASP A 35 31.46 17.06 2.59
N ASN A 36 31.44 16.45 3.78
CA ASN A 36 30.52 15.37 4.10
C ASN A 36 29.09 15.93 4.23
N GLY A 37 28.19 15.46 3.36
CA GLY A 37 26.76 15.77 3.41
C GLY A 37 26.01 15.02 4.51
N ALA A 38 24.69 15.22 4.57
CA ALA A 38 23.79 14.50 5.47
C ALA A 38 22.68 13.81 4.68
N TYR A 39 22.21 12.66 5.17
CA TYR A 39 21.07 11.96 4.58
C TYR A 39 20.16 11.31 5.64
N LEU A 40 18.95 10.94 5.23
CA LEU A 40 17.93 10.33 6.10
C LEU A 40 17.70 8.87 5.70
N ARG A 41 18.39 7.95 6.36
CA ARG A 41 18.22 6.52 6.12
C ARG A 41 16.84 6.08 6.62
N THR A 42 16.06 5.43 5.75
CA THR A 42 14.80 4.81 6.16
C THR A 42 15.09 3.53 6.95
N ILE A 43 14.76 3.51 8.23
CA ILE A 43 14.93 2.31 9.08
C ILE A 43 13.68 1.44 9.02
N ALA A 44 12.50 2.06 9.13
CA ALA A 44 11.23 1.36 9.11
C ALA A 44 10.14 2.18 8.44
N ARG A 45 9.22 1.47 7.80
CA ARG A 45 7.99 2.01 7.22
C ARG A 45 6.81 1.38 7.95
N THR A 46 6.33 2.05 9.00
CA THR A 46 5.31 1.50 9.91
C THR A 46 3.90 1.65 9.34
N SER A 47 3.68 2.67 8.51
CA SER A 47 2.45 2.79 7.71
C SER A 47 2.72 3.55 6.41
N THR A 48 2.22 3.00 5.29
CA THR A 48 2.58 3.45 3.93
C THR A 48 1.39 3.72 3.02
N THR A 49 0.17 3.51 3.50
CA THR A 49 -1.06 3.68 2.72
C THR A 49 -2.15 4.30 3.58
N PHE A 50 -3.07 5.03 2.95
CA PHE A 50 -4.31 5.45 3.59
C PHE A 50 -5.45 4.53 3.14
N ASN A 51 -6.20 3.99 4.09
CA ASN A 51 -7.40 3.22 3.78
C ASN A 51 -8.54 4.19 3.48
N PHE A 52 -9.07 4.16 2.26
CA PHE A 52 -10.17 5.01 1.83
C PHE A 52 -11.41 4.88 2.72
N PHE A 53 -11.69 3.67 3.21
CA PHE A 53 -12.85 3.39 4.06
C PHE A 53 -12.62 3.74 5.54
N ASP A 54 -11.37 4.07 5.91
CA ASP A 54 -10.98 4.42 7.28
C ASP A 54 -9.85 5.46 7.27
N LEU A 55 -10.13 6.61 6.65
CA LEU A 55 -9.18 7.74 6.63
C LEU A 55 -8.91 8.27 8.03
N ALA A 56 -9.88 8.18 8.95
CA ALA A 56 -9.75 8.67 10.32
C ALA A 56 -8.64 7.94 11.11
N SER A 57 -8.50 6.63 10.93
CA SER A 57 -7.45 5.83 11.59
C SER A 57 -6.17 5.68 10.75
N SER A 58 -6.18 6.18 9.52
CA SER A 58 -5.05 6.09 8.60
C SER A 58 -3.94 7.09 8.91
N LYS A 59 -2.69 6.66 8.74
CA LYS A 59 -1.50 7.49 8.99
C LYS A 59 -0.31 7.11 8.12
N PHE A 60 0.59 8.05 7.92
CA PHE A 60 1.90 7.85 7.31
C PHE A 60 2.93 7.92 8.44
N ALA A 61 3.74 6.87 8.60
CA ALA A 61 4.66 6.78 9.72
C ALA A 61 5.97 6.09 9.33
N LEU A 62 7.09 6.73 9.68
CA LEU A 62 8.44 6.26 9.42
C LEU A 62 9.31 6.32 10.67
N THR A 63 10.31 5.46 10.71
CA THR A 63 11.51 5.63 11.54
C THR A 63 12.68 5.99 10.63
N LEU A 64 13.34 7.10 10.95
CA LEU A 64 14.46 7.64 10.20
C LEU A 64 15.72 7.65 11.06
N GLU A 65 16.87 7.51 10.41
CA GLU A 65 18.19 7.69 11.00
C GLU A 65 18.93 8.80 10.25
N ALA A 66 19.44 9.78 10.99
CA ALA A 66 20.20 10.89 10.43
C ALA A 66 21.68 10.51 10.35
N VAL A 67 22.21 10.43 9.13
CA VAL A 67 23.60 10.02 8.90
C VAL A 67 24.39 11.22 8.40
N ASP A 68 25.36 11.62 9.21
CA ASP A 68 26.28 12.72 8.93
C ASP A 68 27.62 12.52 9.67
N LYS A 69 28.55 13.47 9.51
CA LYS A 69 29.89 13.41 10.12
C LYS A 69 29.91 13.55 11.66
N GLU A 70 28.82 14.02 12.27
CA GLU A 70 28.66 14.21 13.71
C GLU A 70 27.55 13.31 14.27
N ASP A 71 27.40 12.10 13.71
CA ASP A 71 26.49 11.08 14.23
C ASP A 71 25.00 11.48 14.21
N GLY A 72 24.60 12.36 13.29
CA GLY A 72 23.23 12.89 13.20
C GLY A 72 23.03 14.22 13.92
N ALA A 73 24.06 14.71 14.65
CA ALA A 73 24.00 15.96 15.38
C ALA A 73 24.09 17.21 14.47
N THR A 74 24.35 17.04 13.17
CA THR A 74 24.30 18.19 12.25
C THR A 74 22.88 18.60 11.89
N VAL A 75 21.89 17.72 12.08
CA VAL A 75 20.48 18.01 11.78
C VAL A 75 20.00 19.21 12.60
N GLN A 76 19.52 20.24 11.91
CA GLN A 76 18.84 21.36 12.53
C GLN A 76 17.33 21.14 12.51
N THR A 77 16.78 20.86 11.32
CA THR A 77 15.37 20.52 11.13
C THR A 77 15.18 19.48 10.03
N VAL A 78 14.07 18.74 10.12
CA VAL A 78 13.54 17.99 8.98
C VAL A 78 12.11 18.45 8.72
N GLU A 79 11.90 19.11 7.60
CA GLU A 79 10.56 19.46 7.14
C GLU A 79 9.93 18.26 6.45
N ILE A 80 8.72 17.94 6.87
CA ILE A 80 7.84 16.96 6.24
C ILE A 80 6.81 17.76 5.46
N ARG A 81 6.86 17.62 4.15
CA ARG A 81 6.05 18.36 3.20
C ARG A 81 5.17 17.39 2.44
N VAL A 82 4.00 17.84 2.00
CA VAL A 82 3.03 16.98 1.31
C VAL A 82 2.36 17.73 0.16
N ARG A 83 2.05 17.00 -0.92
CA ARG A 83 1.06 17.40 -1.92
C ARG A 83 0.19 16.21 -2.27
N HIS A 84 -1.03 16.47 -2.70
CA HIS A 84 -1.94 15.47 -3.26
C HIS A 84 -1.75 15.37 -4.77
N ARG A 85 -1.83 14.14 -5.29
CA ARG A 85 -1.80 13.83 -6.72
C ARG A 85 -2.96 12.91 -7.06
N ARG A 86 -3.71 13.27 -8.10
CA ARG A 86 -4.77 12.46 -8.70
C ARG A 86 -4.51 12.23 -10.18
N LEU A 87 -4.81 11.04 -10.69
CA LEU A 87 -4.94 10.79 -12.12
C LEU A 87 -6.39 11.05 -12.55
N ILE A 88 -6.59 12.01 -13.45
CA ILE A 88 -7.89 12.32 -14.05
C ILE A 88 -7.93 11.65 -15.43
N PRO A 89 -8.84 10.67 -15.68
CA PRO A 89 -8.97 10.04 -16.99
C PRO A 89 -9.17 11.07 -18.11
N GLY A 90 -8.42 10.92 -19.20
CA GLY A 90 -8.47 11.84 -20.36
C GLY A 90 -7.78 13.20 -20.15
N VAL A 91 -7.32 13.52 -18.93
CA VAL A 91 -6.64 14.80 -18.63
C VAL A 91 -5.19 14.59 -18.18
N GLY A 92 -4.92 13.59 -17.34
CA GLY A 92 -3.60 13.32 -16.78
C GLY A 92 -3.49 13.61 -15.28
N LEU A 93 -2.27 13.85 -14.80
CA LEU A 93 -2.00 14.05 -13.37
C LEU A 93 -2.33 15.48 -12.93
N LYS A 94 -3.19 15.60 -11.92
CA LYS A 94 -3.48 16.85 -11.22
C LYS A 94 -2.81 16.84 -9.85
N TYR A 95 -2.15 17.94 -9.49
CA TYR A 95 -1.50 18.14 -8.21
C TYR A 95 -2.21 19.22 -7.40
N THR A 96 -2.45 18.96 -6.12
CA THR A 96 -3.11 19.90 -5.22
C THR A 96 -2.35 19.96 -3.88
N PRO A 97 -1.79 21.10 -3.49
CA PRO A 97 -1.36 22.20 -4.37
C PRO A 97 -0.29 21.76 -5.39
N ALA A 98 0.03 22.62 -6.37
CA ALA A 98 1.03 22.32 -7.39
C ALA A 98 2.44 22.10 -6.80
N GLN A 99 2.77 22.85 -5.75
CA GLN A 99 3.99 22.71 -4.96
C GLN A 99 3.63 22.13 -3.59
N ASP A 100 4.47 21.27 -3.04
CA ASP A 100 4.21 20.71 -1.71
C ASP A 100 4.26 21.77 -0.60
N VAL A 101 3.48 21.51 0.44
CA VAL A 101 3.29 22.38 1.60
C VAL A 101 3.78 21.69 2.86
N LEU A 102 4.26 22.48 3.82
CA LEU A 102 4.72 21.97 5.10
C LEU A 102 3.55 21.40 5.90
N VAL A 103 3.67 20.17 6.40
CA VAL A 103 2.70 19.57 7.32
C VAL A 103 3.27 19.39 8.72
N LYS A 104 4.58 19.14 8.85
CA LYS A 104 5.24 18.92 10.14
C LYS A 104 6.72 19.25 10.05
N THR A 105 7.31 19.71 11.14
CA THR A 105 8.75 19.94 11.24
C THR A 105 9.29 19.18 12.44
N LEU A 106 10.27 18.31 12.21
CA LEU A 106 11.07 17.70 13.27
C LEU A 106 12.23 18.62 13.62
N GLN A 107 12.47 18.80 14.90
CA GLN A 107 13.59 19.54 15.44
C GLN A 107 14.77 18.61 15.73
N SER A 108 15.97 19.16 15.84
CA SER A 108 17.16 18.40 16.27
C SER A 108 16.93 17.60 17.56
N ALA A 109 16.15 18.15 18.50
CA ALA A 109 15.81 17.51 19.77
C ALA A 109 14.94 16.25 19.60
N ASP A 110 14.26 16.05 18.46
CA ASP A 110 13.45 14.86 18.18
C ASP A 110 14.30 13.65 17.77
N PHE A 111 15.59 13.86 17.50
CA PHE A 111 16.55 12.83 17.15
C PHE A 111 17.30 12.35 18.41
N LYS A 112 17.19 11.05 18.71
CA LYS A 112 17.70 10.43 19.94
C LYS A 112 18.70 9.31 19.63
N PRO A 113 19.63 9.00 20.57
CA PRO A 113 20.49 7.83 20.46
C PRO A 113 19.68 6.53 20.39
N ASN A 114 20.29 5.49 19.81
CA ASN A 114 19.73 4.15 19.74
C ASN A 114 20.81 3.09 20.01
N ASP A 115 20.43 1.82 20.11
CA ASP A 115 21.30 0.69 20.43
C ASP A 115 21.86 -0.06 19.21
N GLN A 116 21.40 0.28 18.00
CA GLN A 116 21.74 -0.41 16.75
C GLN A 116 22.81 0.31 15.91
N SER A 117 22.98 1.61 16.08
CA SER A 117 23.96 2.42 15.35
C SER A 117 24.45 3.61 16.19
N ARG A 118 25.56 4.23 15.77
CA ARG A 118 26.05 5.48 16.37
C ARG A 118 25.19 6.71 16.03
N PHE A 119 24.38 6.62 14.98
CA PHE A 119 23.61 7.73 14.42
C PHE A 119 22.32 7.99 15.19
N LEU A 120 21.89 9.24 15.29
CA LEU A 120 20.61 9.58 15.93
C LEU A 120 19.41 9.15 15.08
N ARG A 121 18.32 8.74 15.75
CA ARG A 121 17.07 8.31 15.13
C ARG A 121 15.88 9.11 15.61
N THR A 122 14.88 9.19 14.75
CA THR A 122 13.57 9.75 15.08
C THR A 122 12.46 8.89 14.49
N SER A 123 11.27 8.97 15.07
CA SER A 123 10.06 8.40 14.50
C SER A 123 8.97 9.46 14.50
N PHE A 124 8.21 9.52 13.41
CA PHE A 124 7.11 10.44 13.29
C PHE A 124 5.90 9.75 12.66
N GLU A 125 4.74 10.34 12.91
CA GLU A 125 3.53 10.07 12.15
C GLU A 125 2.90 11.39 11.68
N VAL A 126 2.22 11.30 10.54
CA VAL A 126 1.28 12.28 9.99
C VAL A 126 -0.01 11.53 9.67
N THR A 127 -1.10 11.90 10.31
CA THR A 127 -2.43 11.31 10.06
C THR A 127 -2.94 11.69 8.67
N ALA A 128 -3.85 10.91 8.12
CA ALA A 128 -4.49 11.28 6.85
C ALA A 128 -5.26 12.61 7.00
N ALA A 129 -5.89 12.87 8.14
CA ALA A 129 -6.58 14.12 8.42
C ALA A 129 -5.64 15.35 8.37
N GLU A 130 -4.46 15.26 8.97
CA GLU A 130 -3.44 16.32 8.89
C GLU A 130 -2.97 16.54 7.44
N ALA A 131 -2.72 15.46 6.70
CA ALA A 131 -2.27 15.54 5.30
C ALA A 131 -3.34 16.15 4.38
N ILE A 132 -4.59 15.71 4.49
CA ILE A 132 -5.75 16.21 3.73
C ILE A 132 -5.95 17.70 4.01
N LYS A 133 -5.94 18.09 5.29
CA LYS A 133 -6.07 19.49 5.69
C LYS A 133 -4.91 20.35 5.17
N ALA A 134 -3.67 19.85 5.25
CA ALA A 134 -2.49 20.60 4.82
C ALA A 134 -2.57 20.98 3.33
N VAL A 135 -3.07 20.07 2.48
CA VAL A 135 -3.22 20.33 1.04
C VAL A 135 -4.48 21.13 0.67
N GLY A 136 -5.28 21.54 1.66
CA GLY A 136 -6.49 22.34 1.46
C GLY A 136 -7.68 21.55 0.93
N LEU A 137 -7.72 20.24 1.18
CA LEU A 137 -8.82 19.35 0.78
C LEU A 137 -9.64 18.92 2.00
N THR A 138 -10.77 18.27 1.74
CA THR A 138 -11.61 17.59 2.73
C THR A 138 -11.68 16.09 2.43
N ASN A 139 -12.20 15.28 3.36
CA ASN A 139 -12.39 13.85 3.13
C ASN A 139 -13.29 13.55 1.93
N ALA A 140 -14.22 14.47 1.59
CA ALA A 140 -15.11 14.32 0.44
C ALA A 140 -14.39 14.52 -0.90
N ASP A 141 -13.23 15.17 -0.89
CA ASP A 141 -12.42 15.39 -2.10
C ASP A 141 -11.45 14.24 -2.38
N ILE A 142 -11.37 13.24 -1.49
CA ILE A 142 -10.45 12.10 -1.62
C ILE A 142 -11.16 10.97 -2.36
N ASP A 143 -10.43 10.33 -3.26
CA ASP A 143 -10.86 9.13 -3.98
C ASP A 143 -9.80 8.03 -3.86
N GLY A 144 -10.23 6.78 -4.00
CA GLY A 144 -9.29 5.68 -4.13
C GLY A 144 -8.42 5.80 -5.37
N GLY A 145 -7.14 5.47 -5.23
CA GLY A 145 -6.12 5.69 -6.27
C GLY A 145 -5.43 7.05 -6.21
N ASP A 146 -5.89 7.97 -5.36
CA ASP A 146 -5.15 9.18 -5.03
C ASP A 146 -3.83 8.86 -4.35
N VAL A 147 -2.88 9.79 -4.43
CA VAL A 147 -1.57 9.67 -3.79
C VAL A 147 -1.23 10.94 -3.02
N PHE A 148 -0.87 10.78 -1.75
CA PHE A 148 -0.21 11.82 -0.97
C PHE A 148 1.29 11.66 -1.10
N GLU A 149 1.94 12.63 -1.74
CA GLU A 149 3.37 12.62 -1.98
C GLU A 149 4.09 13.38 -0.85
N PHE A 150 4.63 12.62 0.10
CA PHE A 150 5.43 13.18 1.18
C PHE A 150 6.86 13.39 0.75
N ARG A 151 7.40 14.58 1.00
CA ARG A 151 8.79 14.95 0.75
C ARG A 151 9.45 15.38 2.06
N LEU A 152 10.65 14.88 2.30
CA LEU A 152 11.48 15.26 3.42
C LEU A 152 12.53 16.26 2.96
N VAL A 153 12.73 17.31 3.76
CA VAL A 153 13.80 18.29 3.55
C VAL A 153 14.62 18.37 4.84
N LEU A 154 15.85 17.85 4.81
CA LEU A 154 16.79 17.98 5.93
C LEU A 154 17.54 19.29 5.77
N ASN A 155 17.46 20.15 6.78
CA ASN A 155 18.32 21.32 6.92
C ASN A 155 19.33 21.05 8.04
N ASP A 156 20.61 21.29 7.77
CA ASP A 156 21.66 21.13 8.76
C ASP A 156 22.08 22.47 9.40
N LYS A 157 22.83 22.39 10.49
CA LYS A 157 23.34 23.57 11.21
C LYS A 157 24.34 24.42 10.40
N PHE A 158 24.79 23.94 9.24
CA PHE A 158 25.67 24.67 8.32
C PHE A 158 24.87 25.43 7.25
N GLY A 159 23.54 25.36 7.27
CA GLY A 159 22.66 26.02 6.30
C GLY A 159 22.50 25.26 4.98
N ARG A 160 22.93 23.99 4.92
CA ARG A 160 22.75 23.13 3.73
C ARG A 160 21.39 22.45 3.79
N ARG A 161 20.85 22.16 2.60
CA ARG A 161 19.53 21.54 2.41
C ARG A 161 19.66 20.25 1.60
N PHE A 162 19.09 19.15 2.08
CA PHE A 162 19.09 17.85 1.41
C PHE A 162 17.66 17.33 1.24
N SER A 163 17.28 16.96 0.02
CA SER A 163 15.94 16.47 -0.34
C SER A 163 15.98 15.65 -1.64
N SER A 164 14.80 15.28 -2.14
CA SER A 164 14.66 14.45 -3.35
C SER A 164 15.09 15.16 -4.64
N ASP A 165 15.26 16.48 -4.61
CA ASP A 165 15.71 17.30 -5.75
C ASP A 165 17.24 17.44 -5.87
N ASN A 166 18.00 16.97 -4.86
CA ASN A 166 19.47 17.03 -4.87
C ASN A 166 20.13 15.76 -4.33
N VAL A 167 19.49 14.61 -4.54
CA VAL A 167 19.97 13.28 -4.16
C VAL A 167 20.35 12.46 -5.39
N THR A 168 21.42 11.68 -5.30
CA THR A 168 21.80 10.72 -6.36
C THR A 168 20.98 9.43 -6.23
N THR A 169 20.87 8.66 -7.32
CA THR A 169 20.18 7.36 -7.32
C THR A 169 20.79 6.38 -6.31
N ASN A 170 22.11 6.43 -6.10
CA ASN A 170 22.79 5.60 -5.10
C ASN A 170 22.34 5.93 -3.68
N VAL A 171 22.27 7.21 -3.31
CA VAL A 171 21.80 7.63 -1.97
C VAL A 171 20.30 7.37 -1.79
N ALA A 172 19.52 7.60 -2.85
CA ALA A 172 18.07 7.41 -2.81
C ALA A 172 17.67 5.94 -2.66
N GLY A 173 18.32 5.03 -3.40
CA GLY A 173 17.82 3.67 -3.60
C GLY A 173 18.74 2.53 -3.17
N ALA A 174 20.05 2.74 -2.99
CA ALA A 174 20.93 1.63 -2.61
C ALA A 174 20.61 1.19 -1.17
N PRO A 175 20.59 -0.14 -0.88
CA PRO A 175 20.17 -0.66 0.43
C PRO A 175 20.91 -0.06 1.63
N PHE A 176 22.17 0.34 1.43
CA PHE A 176 22.97 0.98 2.48
C PHE A 176 22.45 2.37 2.88
N TYR A 177 22.09 3.21 1.89
CA TYR A 177 21.67 4.59 2.12
C TYR A 177 20.17 4.71 2.35
N ALA A 178 19.36 4.01 1.56
CA ALA A 178 17.89 3.96 1.68
C ALA A 178 17.23 5.31 2.00
N SER A 179 17.68 6.39 1.34
CA SER A 179 17.31 7.77 1.66
C SER A 179 16.62 8.45 0.48
N PRO A 180 15.41 8.01 0.09
CA PRO A 180 14.74 8.53 -1.11
C PRO A 180 14.26 9.98 -0.95
N PHE A 181 14.15 10.49 0.29
CA PHE A 181 13.52 11.78 0.63
C PHE A 181 12.08 11.99 0.11
N GLN A 182 11.52 11.03 -0.63
CA GLN A 182 10.18 11.08 -1.21
C GLN A 182 9.45 9.77 -0.93
N TYR A 183 8.21 9.87 -0.45
CA TYR A 183 7.38 8.75 -0.02
C TYR A 183 5.96 8.93 -0.57
N PRO A 184 5.59 8.22 -1.65
CA PRO A 184 4.20 8.19 -2.10
C PRO A 184 3.37 7.31 -1.14
N VAL A 185 2.28 7.88 -0.62
CA VAL A 185 1.29 7.20 0.21
C VAL A 185 0.00 7.09 -0.58
N ASN A 186 -0.30 5.88 -1.02
CA ASN A 186 -1.49 5.63 -1.85
C ASN A 186 -2.74 5.57 -0.98
N VAL A 187 -3.82 6.18 -1.44
CA VAL A 187 -5.17 5.94 -0.94
C VAL A 187 -5.66 4.64 -1.57
N VAL A 188 -5.68 3.58 -0.77
CA VAL A 188 -6.05 2.23 -1.20
C VAL A 188 -7.47 1.91 -0.77
N CYS A 189 -8.13 1.05 -1.54
CA CYS A 189 -9.44 0.50 -1.23
C CYS A 189 -9.29 -0.99 -1.01
N PRO A 190 -9.04 -1.45 0.23
CA PRO A 190 -8.96 -2.87 0.54
C PRO A 190 -10.28 -3.56 0.17
N SER A 191 -10.18 -4.68 -0.54
CA SER A 191 -11.34 -5.50 -0.92
C SER A 191 -11.17 -6.93 -0.37
N ASP A 192 -12.21 -7.45 0.28
CA ASP A 192 -12.29 -8.85 0.74
C ASP A 192 -13.65 -9.48 0.41
N LEU A 193 -13.95 -9.62 -0.87
CA LEU A 193 -15.16 -10.27 -1.38
C LEU A 193 -14.93 -11.75 -1.79
N GLY A 194 -13.83 -12.35 -1.34
CA GLY A 194 -13.48 -13.71 -1.69
C GLY A 194 -14.27 -14.72 -0.85
N GLY A 195 -14.87 -15.71 -1.50
CA GLY A 195 -15.60 -16.78 -0.80
C GLY A 195 -16.58 -17.53 -1.67
N THR A 196 -17.20 -18.55 -1.09
CA THR A 196 -18.37 -19.23 -1.65
C THR A 196 -19.61 -18.66 -0.98
N TYR A 197 -20.60 -18.28 -1.78
CA TYR A 197 -21.82 -17.62 -1.34
C TYR A 197 -23.03 -18.40 -1.83
N THR A 198 -24.11 -18.34 -1.05
CA THR A 198 -25.42 -18.74 -1.54
C THR A 198 -26.10 -17.55 -2.20
N PHE A 199 -26.88 -17.80 -3.24
CA PHE A 199 -27.67 -16.77 -3.90
C PHE A 199 -29.08 -17.26 -4.19
N ASP A 200 -30.00 -16.31 -4.37
CA ASP A 200 -31.33 -16.53 -4.95
C ASP A 200 -31.42 -15.75 -6.27
N HIS A 201 -31.78 -16.43 -7.35
CA HIS A 201 -32.18 -15.79 -8.61
C HIS A 201 -33.60 -15.26 -8.44
N LEU A 202 -33.74 -13.94 -8.41
CA LEU A 202 -35.02 -13.25 -8.33
C LEU A 202 -35.67 -13.13 -9.71
N GLU A 203 -34.84 -13.10 -10.75
CA GLU A 203 -35.25 -13.05 -12.15
C GLU A 203 -34.21 -13.72 -13.04
N THR A 204 -34.66 -14.29 -14.15
CA THR A 204 -33.84 -14.77 -15.27
C THR A 204 -34.54 -14.47 -16.58
N PHE A 205 -33.77 -14.37 -17.67
CA PHE A 205 -34.29 -14.17 -19.02
C PHE A 205 -35.33 -15.22 -19.48
N CYS A 206 -35.40 -16.39 -18.84
CA CYS A 206 -36.40 -17.42 -19.13
C CYS A 206 -37.57 -17.48 -18.12
N GLY A 207 -37.64 -16.54 -17.18
CA GLY A 207 -38.70 -16.43 -16.18
C GLY A 207 -38.63 -17.44 -15.03
N LYS A 208 -37.57 -18.25 -14.92
CA LYS A 208 -37.37 -19.18 -13.81
C LYS A 208 -36.68 -18.50 -12.63
N VAL A 209 -37.03 -18.91 -11.43
CA VAL A 209 -36.37 -18.51 -10.17
C VAL A 209 -35.89 -19.75 -9.43
N PHE A 210 -34.70 -19.67 -8.85
CA PHE A 210 -34.07 -20.78 -8.13
C PHE A 210 -32.96 -20.26 -7.22
N SER A 211 -32.48 -21.11 -6.30
CA SER A 211 -31.33 -20.80 -5.46
C SER A 211 -30.12 -21.61 -5.91
N GLY A 212 -28.93 -21.09 -5.62
CA GLY A 212 -27.68 -21.75 -5.96
C GLY A 212 -26.51 -21.30 -5.11
N SER A 213 -25.31 -21.67 -5.58
CA SER A 213 -24.05 -21.30 -4.96
C SER A 213 -23.09 -20.76 -6.01
N THR A 214 -22.35 -19.73 -5.66
CA THR A 214 -21.32 -19.10 -6.50
C THR A 214 -20.04 -18.97 -5.69
N THR A 215 -18.88 -19.15 -6.32
CA THR A 215 -17.58 -18.92 -5.69
C THR A 215 -16.87 -17.78 -6.37
N TRP A 216 -16.44 -16.80 -5.57
CA TRP A 216 -15.71 -15.62 -6.00
C TRP A 216 -14.24 -15.79 -5.60
N THR A 217 -13.40 -16.10 -6.58
CA THR A 217 -11.97 -16.37 -6.36
C THR A 217 -11.14 -15.12 -6.60
N LYS A 218 -10.57 -14.59 -5.51
CA LYS A 218 -9.72 -13.39 -5.52
C LYS A 218 -8.53 -13.55 -6.49
N GLN A 219 -8.34 -12.56 -7.34
CA GLN A 219 -7.24 -12.50 -8.31
C GLN A 219 -6.02 -11.82 -7.70
N SER A 220 -4.86 -11.97 -8.36
CA SER A 220 -3.57 -11.42 -7.88
C SER A 220 -3.54 -9.90 -7.77
N ASN A 221 -4.40 -9.18 -8.52
CA ASN A 221 -4.55 -7.73 -8.41
C ASN A 221 -5.25 -7.28 -7.11
N GLY A 222 -5.79 -8.20 -6.32
CA GLY A 222 -6.37 -7.95 -5.01
C GLY A 222 -7.77 -7.32 -4.99
N VAL A 223 -8.32 -6.95 -6.15
CA VAL A 223 -9.60 -6.23 -6.27
C VAL A 223 -10.58 -6.85 -7.28
N SER A 224 -10.15 -7.87 -8.03
CA SER A 224 -11.00 -8.66 -8.93
C SER A 224 -11.24 -10.05 -8.38
N TYR A 225 -12.40 -10.62 -8.68
CA TYR A 225 -12.84 -11.93 -8.22
C TYR A 225 -13.46 -12.69 -9.40
N THR A 226 -12.81 -13.76 -9.86
CA THR A 226 -13.41 -14.63 -10.89
C THR A 226 -14.60 -15.35 -10.26
N VAL A 227 -15.76 -15.31 -10.94
CA VAL A 227 -16.96 -16.03 -10.50
C VAL A 227 -16.95 -17.45 -11.06
N SER A 228 -17.45 -18.41 -10.29
CA SER A 228 -17.52 -19.82 -10.71
C SER A 228 -18.44 -20.05 -11.90
N ASP A 229 -19.42 -19.17 -12.09
CA ASP A 229 -20.37 -19.15 -13.19
C ASP A 229 -20.85 -17.70 -13.39
N GLY A 230 -20.62 -17.12 -14.57
CA GLY A 230 -21.01 -15.74 -14.91
C GLY A 230 -22.51 -15.54 -15.03
N THR A 231 -23.27 -16.63 -15.19
CA THR A 231 -24.73 -16.65 -15.34
C THR A 231 -25.45 -17.05 -14.05
N PHE A 232 -24.67 -17.33 -12.99
CA PHE A 232 -25.19 -17.78 -11.70
C PHE A 232 -26.15 -18.99 -11.85
N GLY A 233 -25.80 -19.94 -12.72
CA GLY A 233 -26.57 -21.16 -12.99
C GLY A 233 -27.75 -20.98 -13.94
N SER A 234 -28.00 -19.76 -14.45
CA SER A 234 -29.15 -19.50 -15.33
C SER A 234 -29.09 -20.30 -16.61
N TRP A 235 -27.92 -20.55 -17.17
CA TRP A 235 -27.81 -21.42 -18.34
C TRP A 235 -28.33 -22.81 -18.07
N GLN A 236 -27.90 -23.49 -17.01
CA GLN A 236 -28.35 -24.85 -16.69
C GLN A 236 -29.84 -24.91 -16.33
N ALA A 237 -30.39 -23.82 -15.78
CA ALA A 237 -31.80 -23.74 -15.41
C ALA A 237 -32.69 -23.45 -16.62
N CYS A 238 -32.27 -22.56 -17.53
CA CYS A 238 -33.04 -22.12 -18.68
C CYS A 238 -32.82 -23.00 -19.92
N TYR A 239 -31.60 -23.51 -20.09
CA TYR A 239 -31.15 -24.38 -21.17
C TYR A 239 -30.41 -25.60 -20.59
N PRO A 240 -30.28 -26.71 -21.33
CA PRO A 240 -29.41 -27.81 -20.91
C PRO A 240 -27.93 -27.49 -21.21
N ASP A 241 -27.46 -26.29 -20.88
CA ASP A 241 -26.08 -25.86 -21.06
C ASP A 241 -25.39 -25.54 -19.73
N THR A 242 -24.12 -25.92 -19.63
CA THR A 242 -23.29 -25.70 -18.43
C THR A 242 -22.35 -24.52 -18.65
N TRP A 243 -21.97 -23.81 -17.59
CA TRP A 243 -20.99 -22.71 -17.69
C TRP A 243 -19.71 -23.09 -18.46
N GLY A 244 -19.16 -24.27 -18.17
CA GLY A 244 -17.96 -24.79 -18.84
C GLY A 244 -16.72 -23.97 -18.52
N SER A 245 -16.42 -22.96 -19.34
CA SER A 245 -15.25 -22.09 -19.19
C SER A 245 -15.61 -20.62 -19.38
N GLY A 246 -14.78 -19.75 -18.80
CA GLY A 246 -14.95 -18.31 -18.87
C GLY A 246 -14.05 -17.63 -17.85
N ASN A 247 -13.87 -16.32 -17.99
CA ASN A 247 -13.07 -15.51 -17.08
C ASN A 247 -13.86 -14.33 -16.51
N VAL A 248 -15.19 -14.47 -16.42
CA VAL A 248 -16.05 -13.45 -15.84
C VAL A 248 -15.63 -13.15 -14.41
N ARG A 249 -15.56 -11.86 -14.09
CA ARG A 249 -15.07 -11.33 -12.82
C ARG A 249 -15.98 -10.25 -12.29
N ILE A 250 -16.17 -10.24 -10.98
CA ILE A 250 -16.62 -9.07 -10.24
C ILE A 250 -15.38 -8.26 -9.83
N ASN A 251 -15.37 -6.97 -10.16
CA ASN A 251 -14.32 -6.04 -9.76
C ASN A 251 -14.86 -5.06 -8.73
N ASP A 252 -14.10 -4.83 -7.67
CA ASP A 252 -14.38 -3.83 -6.66
C ASP A 252 -13.46 -2.62 -6.84
N ALA A 253 -14.04 -1.52 -7.31
CA ALA A 253 -13.38 -0.23 -7.38
C ALA A 253 -13.91 0.68 -6.26
N CYS A 254 -13.38 0.49 -5.04
CA CYS A 254 -13.71 1.33 -3.88
C CYS A 254 -15.19 1.30 -3.48
N GLY A 255 -15.80 0.12 -3.47
CA GLY A 255 -17.21 -0.08 -3.19
C GLY A 255 -18.10 0.02 -4.41
N ARG A 256 -17.55 0.33 -5.59
CA ARG A 256 -18.28 0.26 -6.87
C ARG A 256 -18.01 -1.07 -7.54
N LEU A 257 -18.99 -1.97 -7.48
CA LEU A 257 -18.89 -3.28 -8.11
C LEU A 257 -19.24 -3.21 -9.60
N THR A 258 -18.43 -3.88 -10.41
CA THR A 258 -18.65 -4.05 -11.84
C THR A 258 -18.38 -5.50 -12.24
N MET A 259 -18.94 -5.93 -13.36
CA MET A 259 -18.66 -7.23 -13.94
C MET A 259 -17.95 -7.05 -15.28
N THR A 260 -17.01 -7.94 -15.58
CA THR A 260 -16.18 -7.92 -16.81
C THR A 260 -15.78 -9.35 -17.17
N GLY A 261 -15.09 -9.53 -18.30
CA GLY A 261 -14.66 -10.84 -18.79
C GLY A 261 -15.68 -11.44 -19.74
N THR A 262 -15.39 -12.64 -20.22
CA THR A 262 -16.18 -13.35 -21.22
C THR A 262 -16.46 -14.79 -20.80
N ASP A 263 -17.54 -15.34 -21.35
CA ASP A 263 -17.83 -16.77 -21.28
C ASP A 263 -17.10 -17.58 -22.38
N LYS A 264 -17.42 -18.87 -22.50
CA LYS A 264 -16.90 -19.81 -23.51
C LYS A 264 -17.32 -19.49 -24.95
N TYR A 265 -18.35 -18.66 -25.16
CA TYR A 265 -18.81 -18.23 -26.47
C TYR A 265 -18.25 -16.86 -26.86
N GLY A 266 -17.61 -16.16 -25.92
CA GLY A 266 -16.97 -14.87 -26.13
C GLY A 266 -17.85 -13.68 -25.77
N ASP A 267 -19.05 -13.92 -25.24
CA ASP A 267 -19.93 -12.84 -24.81
C ASP A 267 -19.41 -12.18 -23.53
N SER A 268 -19.42 -10.86 -23.51
CA SER A 268 -18.91 -10.08 -22.39
C SER A 268 -20.02 -9.73 -21.41
N TYR A 269 -19.66 -9.56 -20.14
CA TYR A 269 -20.61 -9.37 -19.06
C TYR A 269 -20.50 -7.99 -18.41
N SER A 270 -21.63 -7.47 -17.94
CA SER A 270 -21.72 -6.29 -17.09
C SER A 270 -22.73 -6.51 -15.97
N MET A 271 -22.72 -5.63 -14.97
CA MET A 271 -23.67 -5.69 -13.86
C MET A 271 -24.12 -4.30 -13.43
N THR A 272 -25.31 -4.24 -12.83
CA THR A 272 -25.87 -3.08 -12.13
C THR A 272 -26.22 -3.47 -10.71
N VAL A 273 -25.55 -2.88 -9.72
CA VAL A 273 -25.91 -3.07 -8.31
C VAL A 273 -27.26 -2.42 -8.04
N LEU A 274 -28.21 -3.20 -7.53
CA LEU A 274 -29.56 -2.73 -7.19
C LEU A 274 -29.66 -2.35 -5.70
N SER A 275 -29.05 -3.15 -4.82
CA SER A 275 -28.98 -2.85 -3.39
C SER A 275 -27.86 -3.61 -2.69
N ALA A 276 -27.35 -3.06 -1.59
CA ALA A 276 -26.42 -3.76 -0.70
C ALA A 276 -26.79 -3.49 0.76
N THR A 277 -27.14 -4.56 1.46
CA THR A 277 -27.30 -4.61 2.90
C THR A 277 -26.18 -5.47 3.49
N PRO A 278 -25.91 -5.41 4.80
CA PRO A 278 -24.90 -6.28 5.40
C PRO A 278 -25.14 -7.78 5.13
N GLN A 279 -26.39 -8.19 4.91
CA GLN A 279 -26.79 -9.59 4.71
C GLN A 279 -26.92 -10.00 3.23
N VAL A 280 -27.29 -9.07 2.35
CA VAL A 280 -27.65 -9.38 0.96
C VAL A 280 -27.17 -8.29 0.02
N LEU A 281 -26.48 -8.71 -1.04
CA LEU A 281 -26.10 -7.91 -2.19
C LEU A 281 -26.98 -8.33 -3.38
N THR A 282 -27.75 -7.38 -3.91
CA THR A 282 -28.62 -7.62 -5.06
C THR A 282 -28.10 -6.87 -6.27
N PHE A 283 -27.94 -7.56 -7.40
CA PHE A 283 -27.55 -6.95 -8.66
C PHE A 283 -28.17 -7.66 -9.86
N GLU A 284 -28.32 -6.92 -10.94
CA GLU A 284 -28.59 -7.44 -12.27
C GLU A 284 -27.26 -7.71 -12.97
N TRP A 285 -27.16 -8.83 -13.68
CA TRP A 285 -26.11 -9.07 -14.68
C TRP A 285 -26.73 -9.17 -16.07
N VAL A 286 -25.96 -8.78 -17.08
CA VAL A 286 -26.33 -8.91 -18.49
C VAL A 286 -25.10 -9.27 -19.32
N ASN A 287 -25.27 -10.13 -20.33
CA ASN A 287 -24.24 -10.43 -21.32
C ASN A 287 -24.55 -9.81 -22.69
N THR A 288 -23.57 -9.81 -23.60
CA THR A 288 -23.73 -9.22 -24.94
C THR A 288 -24.69 -9.97 -25.87
N TYR A 289 -25.04 -11.22 -25.55
CA TYR A 289 -26.08 -11.97 -26.26
C TYR A 289 -27.50 -11.49 -25.89
N GLY A 290 -27.65 -10.75 -24.79
CA GLY A 290 -28.92 -10.23 -24.30
C GLY A 290 -29.57 -11.07 -23.21
N GLU A 291 -28.85 -12.05 -22.66
CA GLU A 291 -29.28 -12.78 -21.47
C GLU A 291 -28.99 -11.96 -20.22
N PHE A 292 -29.87 -12.10 -19.24
CA PHE A 292 -29.80 -11.35 -17.99
C PHE A 292 -30.36 -12.14 -16.82
N GLY A 293 -30.03 -11.68 -15.62
CA GLY A 293 -30.68 -12.15 -14.40
C GLY A 293 -30.44 -11.23 -13.23
N THR A 294 -31.40 -11.20 -12.32
CA THR A 294 -31.28 -10.50 -11.03
C THR A 294 -30.97 -11.52 -9.94
N VAL A 295 -29.86 -11.34 -9.24
CA VAL A 295 -29.40 -12.23 -8.17
C VAL A 295 -29.29 -11.51 -6.85
N ALA A 296 -29.71 -12.17 -5.78
CA ALA A 296 -29.53 -11.76 -4.39
C ALA A 296 -28.52 -12.69 -3.72
N VAL A 297 -27.28 -12.21 -3.57
CA VAL A 297 -26.16 -12.97 -2.99
C VAL A 297 -26.08 -12.71 -1.48
N LYS A 298 -26.17 -13.79 -0.70
CA LYS A 298 -26.18 -13.74 0.77
C LYS A 298 -24.75 -13.66 1.29
N SER A 299 -24.50 -12.77 2.25
CA SER A 299 -23.22 -12.64 2.95
C SER A 299 -22.91 -13.90 3.75
N ASN A 300 -21.63 -14.19 3.95
CA ASN A 300 -21.20 -15.29 4.82
C ASN A 300 -21.25 -14.87 6.30
N ALA A 301 -21.42 -15.84 7.20
CA ALA A 301 -21.41 -15.58 8.64
C ALA A 301 -20.11 -14.87 9.06
N GLY A 302 -20.23 -13.77 9.81
CA GLY A 302 -19.08 -12.96 10.25
C GLY A 302 -18.40 -12.15 9.13
N LYS A 303 -18.92 -12.18 7.90
CA LYS A 303 -18.41 -11.42 6.75
C LYS A 303 -19.56 -10.68 6.05
N PRO A 304 -20.10 -9.61 6.65
CA PRO A 304 -21.14 -8.82 6.02
C PRO A 304 -20.63 -8.18 4.73
N TRP A 305 -21.54 -7.88 3.80
CA TRP A 305 -21.17 -7.06 2.64
C TRP A 305 -20.71 -5.67 3.08
N PRO A 306 -19.65 -5.11 2.45
CA PRO A 306 -19.22 -3.76 2.74
C PRO A 306 -20.28 -2.76 2.28
N ALA A 307 -20.26 -1.55 2.86
CA ALA A 307 -21.05 -0.44 2.34
C ALA A 307 -20.54 -0.12 0.93
N LEU A 308 -21.39 -0.36 -0.07
CA LEU A 308 -21.11 -0.02 -1.47
C LEU A 308 -21.41 1.47 -1.73
N LYS A 309 -20.77 2.03 -2.75
CA LYS A 309 -20.92 3.44 -3.15
C LYS A 309 -21.60 3.59 -4.50
#